data_AF-A0A524I463-F1
#
_entry.id   AF-A0A524I463-F1
#
_cell.length_a   1.000
_cell.length_b   1.000
_cell.length_c   1.000
_cell.angle_alpha   90.00
_cell.angle_beta   90.00
_cell.angle_gamma   90.00
#
_symmetry.space_group_name_H-M   'P 1'
#
loop_
_entity.id
_entity.type
_entity.pdbx_description
1 polymer ?
#
loop_
_entity_poly.entity_id
_entity_poly.type
_entity_poly.pdbx_seq_one_letter_code
_entity_poly.pdbx_strand_id
1 'polypeptide(L)'
;MKSRGWNNQAKWYFTLTILLIAIAWSYTWFSREVPLHQQLLIPFAFVTMGMAIKYGDQVFDLNLGSKRKATMFSIPVGILMGALIFLDEGSATIFIGLLLALLVASKYDNLAFRLGFVVAGGFSILAVVSGNPFHGIGAMMVMMAAFADEVISDRGDRMRPGVLSIFLRERPILKVAVLMLCVVSILPTYLYFIAFLGFDTGYSFVEQISLSGGIGHRKP
;
A
#
# COMPACT_ATOMS: atom_id res chain seq x y z
N MET A 1 -23.39 -21.38 7.34
CA MET A 1 -22.84 -21.30 5.96
C MET A 1 -21.34 -21.51 6.03
N LYS A 2 -20.79 -22.51 5.33
CA LYS A 2 -19.36 -22.89 5.38
C LYS A 2 -18.49 -21.72 4.90
N SER A 3 -17.45 -21.41 5.66
CA SER A 3 -16.29 -20.65 5.19
C SER A 3 -15.85 -21.24 3.85
N ARG A 4 -16.10 -20.53 2.75
CA ARG A 4 -15.50 -20.87 1.46
C ARG A 4 -14.04 -20.50 1.60
N GLY A 5 -13.16 -21.50 1.53
CA GLY A 5 -11.71 -21.29 1.56
C GLY A 5 -11.24 -20.31 0.48
N TRP A 6 -9.97 -19.92 0.57
CA TRP A 6 -9.39 -18.92 -0.33
C TRP A 6 -9.57 -19.29 -1.82
N ASN A 7 -10.00 -18.33 -2.62
CA ASN A 7 -10.07 -18.49 -4.08
C ASN A 7 -8.64 -18.62 -4.67
N ASN A 8 -8.53 -19.08 -5.91
CA ASN A 8 -7.23 -19.29 -6.56
C ASN A 8 -6.43 -17.99 -6.71
N GLN A 9 -7.10 -16.84 -6.86
CA GLN A 9 -6.46 -15.53 -6.94
C GLN A 9 -5.84 -15.11 -5.61
N ALA A 10 -6.53 -15.31 -4.47
CA ALA A 10 -6.00 -15.05 -3.15
C ALA A 10 -4.76 -15.91 -2.85
N LYS A 11 -4.79 -17.19 -3.23
CA LYS A 11 -3.60 -18.05 -3.11
C LYS A 11 -2.43 -17.50 -3.91
N TRP A 12 -2.69 -17.05 -5.14
CA TRP A 12 -1.68 -16.44 -6.01
C TRP A 12 -1.05 -15.19 -5.39
N TYR A 13 -1.85 -14.21 -4.95
CA TYR A 13 -1.32 -12.99 -4.31
C TYR A 13 -0.60 -13.29 -2.99
N PHE A 14 -1.06 -14.28 -2.22
CA PHE A 14 -0.36 -14.71 -1.01
C PHE A 14 1.03 -15.26 -1.33
N THR A 15 1.12 -16.18 -2.30
CA THR A 15 2.40 -16.73 -2.75
C THR A 15 3.32 -15.65 -3.29
N LEU A 16 2.80 -14.72 -4.10
CA LEU A 16 3.57 -13.57 -4.59
C LEU A 16 4.09 -12.69 -3.45
N THR A 17 3.25 -12.41 -2.45
CA THR A 17 3.64 -11.59 -1.30
C THR A 17 4.79 -12.23 -0.52
N ILE A 18 4.70 -13.54 -0.24
CA ILE A 18 5.78 -14.28 0.43
C ILE A 18 7.06 -14.26 -0.42
N LEU A 19 6.92 -14.49 -1.73
CA LEU A 19 8.04 -14.49 -2.65
C LEU A 19 8.71 -13.12 -2.73
N LEU A 20 7.96 -12.02 -2.75
CA LEU A 20 8.50 -10.66 -2.75
C LEU A 20 9.22 -10.32 -1.44
N ILE A 21 8.72 -10.78 -0.29
CA ILE A 21 9.45 -10.65 0.99
C ILE A 21 10.78 -11.40 0.92
N ALA A 22 10.78 -12.65 0.43
CA ALA A 22 11.99 -13.44 0.29
C ALA A 22 12.99 -12.85 -0.71
N ILE A 23 12.51 -12.31 -1.83
CA ILE A 23 13.33 -11.59 -2.81
C ILE A 23 13.90 -10.31 -2.21
N ALA A 24 13.10 -9.52 -1.49
CA ALA A 24 13.57 -8.31 -0.83
C ALA A 24 14.71 -8.61 0.14
N TRP A 25 14.53 -9.65 0.98
CA TRP A 25 15.56 -10.09 1.93
C TRP A 25 16.81 -10.59 1.24
N SER A 26 16.65 -11.42 0.19
CA SER A 26 17.76 -11.92 -0.60
C SER A 26 18.53 -10.76 -1.25
N TYR A 27 17.82 -9.80 -1.86
CA TYR A 27 18.39 -8.60 -2.46
C TYR A 27 19.23 -7.83 -1.43
N THR A 28 18.66 -7.53 -0.25
CA THR A 28 19.37 -6.78 0.78
C THR A 28 20.58 -7.51 1.35
N TRP A 29 20.51 -8.85 1.43
CA TRP A 29 21.62 -9.68 1.89
C TRP A 29 22.83 -9.59 0.94
N PHE A 30 22.57 -9.57 -0.37
CA PHE A 30 23.60 -9.47 -1.39
C PHE A 30 24.09 -8.05 -1.62
N SER A 31 23.19 -7.06 -1.68
CA SER A 31 23.56 -5.68 -2.01
C SER A 31 24.29 -4.98 -0.87
N ARG A 32 23.98 -5.33 0.40
CA ARG A 32 24.47 -4.65 1.61
C ARG A 32 24.30 -3.12 1.59
N GLU A 33 23.41 -2.62 0.72
CA GLU A 33 23.13 -1.18 0.53
C GLU A 33 22.42 -0.57 1.73
N VAL A 34 21.79 -1.40 2.57
CA VAL A 34 20.88 -0.96 3.62
C VAL A 34 21.27 -1.61 4.96
N PRO A 35 21.27 -0.85 6.08
CA PRO A 35 21.46 -1.37 7.43
C PRO A 35 20.54 -2.55 7.77
N LEU A 36 21.05 -3.53 8.52
CA LEU A 36 20.40 -4.82 8.77
C LEU A 36 18.97 -4.71 9.35
N HIS A 37 18.70 -3.67 10.15
CA HIS A 37 17.38 -3.44 10.73
C HIS A 37 16.34 -2.98 9.70
N GLN A 38 16.74 -2.23 8.67
CA GLN A 38 15.86 -1.78 7.59
C GLN A 38 15.59 -2.89 6.56
N GLN A 39 16.48 -3.88 6.45
CA GLN A 39 16.33 -5.02 5.51
C GLN A 39 15.07 -5.84 5.74
N LEU A 40 14.73 -6.08 7.01
CA LEU A 40 13.53 -6.84 7.39
C LEU A 40 12.32 -5.92 7.55
N LEU A 41 12.52 -4.73 8.11
CA LEU A 41 11.44 -3.85 8.53
C LEU A 41 10.70 -3.23 7.33
N ILE A 42 11.42 -2.72 6.33
CA ILE A 42 10.78 -2.02 5.20
C ILE A 42 9.85 -2.96 4.39
N PRO A 43 10.30 -4.12 3.88
CA PRO A 43 9.40 -4.98 3.10
C PRO A 43 8.22 -5.51 3.91
N PHE A 44 8.46 -5.89 5.16
CA PHE A 44 7.41 -6.39 6.05
C PHE A 44 6.38 -5.31 6.38
N ALA A 45 6.82 -4.09 6.67
CA ALA A 45 5.94 -2.97 6.97
C ALA A 45 5.12 -2.57 5.74
N PHE A 46 5.73 -2.52 4.54
CA PHE A 46 5.01 -2.25 3.29
C PHE A 46 3.89 -3.26 3.05
N VAL A 47 4.19 -4.55 3.14
CA VAL A 47 3.18 -5.62 2.99
C VAL A 47 2.07 -5.46 4.04
N THR A 48 2.45 -5.26 5.30
CA THR A 48 1.50 -5.11 6.42
C THR A 48 0.58 -3.92 6.21
N MET A 49 1.11 -2.79 5.74
CA MET A 49 0.33 -1.59 5.43
C MET A 49 -0.63 -1.83 4.27
N GLY A 50 -0.17 -2.44 3.18
CA GLY A 50 -1.03 -2.75 2.03
C GLY A 50 -2.23 -3.61 2.44
N MET A 51 -1.97 -4.67 3.21
CA MET A 51 -3.02 -5.54 3.77
C MET A 51 -3.95 -4.77 4.73
N ALA A 52 -3.39 -4.00 5.66
CA ALA A 52 -4.17 -3.33 6.70
C ALA A 52 -5.06 -2.20 6.15
N ILE A 53 -4.57 -1.45 5.16
CA ILE A 53 -5.34 -0.41 4.48
C ILE A 53 -6.52 -1.03 3.75
N LYS A 54 -6.30 -2.09 2.94
CA LYS A 54 -7.40 -2.76 2.24
C LYS A 54 -8.37 -3.45 3.19
N TYR A 55 -7.88 -4.01 4.30
CA TYR A 55 -8.75 -4.58 5.31
C TYR A 55 -9.67 -3.51 5.92
N GLY A 56 -9.10 -2.35 6.28
CA GLY A 56 -9.85 -1.21 6.78
C GLY A 56 -10.94 -0.78 5.80
N ASP A 57 -10.60 -0.64 4.53
CA ASP A 57 -11.52 -0.30 3.44
C ASP A 57 -12.69 -1.29 3.32
N GLN A 58 -12.39 -2.59 3.19
CA GLN A 58 -13.39 -3.65 3.00
C GLN A 58 -14.34 -3.84 4.20
N VAL A 59 -13.88 -3.57 5.43
CA VAL A 59 -14.74 -3.62 6.63
C VAL A 59 -15.86 -2.57 6.55
N PHE A 60 -15.59 -1.41 5.96
CA PHE A 60 -16.59 -0.34 5.83
C PHE A 60 -17.45 -0.52 4.58
N ASP A 61 -16.86 -0.90 3.45
CA ASP A 61 -17.56 -1.04 2.17
C ASP A 61 -18.46 -2.28 2.11
N LEU A 62 -17.95 -3.43 2.54
CA LEU A 62 -18.67 -4.70 2.49
C LEU A 62 -19.37 -5.04 3.83
N ASN A 63 -19.33 -4.12 4.81
CA ASN A 63 -19.80 -4.35 6.18
C ASN A 63 -19.28 -5.66 6.79
N LEU A 64 -18.04 -6.03 6.48
CA LEU A 64 -17.40 -7.23 6.98
C LEU A 64 -16.82 -6.98 8.38
N GLY A 65 -17.15 -7.82 9.35
CA GLY A 65 -16.54 -7.74 10.69
C GLY A 65 -17.01 -6.57 11.56
N SER A 66 -16.08 -5.96 12.31
CA SER A 66 -16.39 -4.88 13.28
C SER A 66 -15.69 -3.59 12.91
N LYS A 67 -16.48 -2.58 12.53
CA LYS A 67 -16.01 -1.21 12.23
C LYS A 67 -15.17 -0.65 13.38
N ARG A 68 -15.58 -0.88 14.64
CA ARG A 68 -14.83 -0.45 15.83
C ARG A 68 -13.41 -1.03 15.88
N LYS A 69 -13.25 -2.32 15.54
CA LYS A 69 -11.92 -2.94 15.49
C LYS A 69 -11.09 -2.36 14.36
N ALA A 70 -11.65 -2.19 13.16
CA ALA A 70 -10.94 -1.58 12.04
C ALA A 70 -10.49 -0.13 12.34
N THR A 71 -11.35 0.66 12.98
CA THR A 71 -10.99 2.01 13.46
C THR A 71 -9.86 1.98 14.50
N MET A 72 -9.89 1.04 15.44
CA MET A 72 -8.82 0.91 16.42
C MET A 72 -7.49 0.48 15.79
N PHE A 73 -7.55 -0.36 14.75
CA PHE A 73 -6.37 -0.80 14.00
C PHE A 73 -5.82 0.26 13.04
N SER A 74 -6.60 1.26 12.62
CA SER A 74 -6.08 2.28 11.72
C SER A 74 -5.07 3.23 12.37
N ILE A 75 -5.15 3.42 13.69
CA ILE A 75 -4.19 4.22 14.46
C ILE A 75 -2.79 3.58 14.42
N PRO A 76 -2.55 2.33 14.86
CA PRO A 76 -1.23 1.72 14.80
C PRO A 76 -0.71 1.58 13.37
N VAL A 77 -1.58 1.39 12.37
CA VAL A 77 -1.18 1.38 10.95
C VAL A 77 -0.72 2.77 10.50
N GLY A 78 -1.44 3.83 10.88
CA GLY A 78 -1.04 5.21 10.63
C GLY A 78 0.26 5.58 11.34
N ILE A 79 0.48 5.08 12.56
CA ILE A 79 1.76 5.24 13.28
C ILE A 79 2.87 4.50 12.55
N LEU A 80 2.65 3.27 12.11
CA LEU A 80 3.66 2.50 11.35
C LEU A 80 4.06 3.23 10.07
N MET A 81 3.08 3.70 9.30
CA MET A 81 3.33 4.51 8.10
C MET A 81 4.07 5.81 8.45
N GLY A 82 3.59 6.53 9.47
CA GLY A 82 4.21 7.77 9.92
C GLY A 82 5.65 7.59 10.42
N ALA A 83 5.93 6.50 11.11
CA ALA A 83 7.28 6.15 11.55
C ALA A 83 8.21 5.89 10.37
N LEU A 84 7.74 5.19 9.32
CA LEU A 84 8.53 5.01 8.10
C LEU A 84 8.78 6.33 7.36
N ILE A 85 7.77 7.20 7.28
CA ILE A 85 7.93 8.54 6.69
C ILE A 85 8.96 9.36 7.48
N PHE A 86 8.96 9.24 8.80
CA PHE A 86 9.88 10.00 9.64
C PHE A 86 11.32 9.45 9.62
N LEU A 87 11.48 8.12 9.54
CA LEU A 87 12.77 7.46 9.73
C LEU A 87 13.51 7.10 8.43
N ASP A 88 12.83 7.07 7.29
CA ASP A 88 13.38 6.54 6.04
C ASP A 88 12.99 7.38 4.82
N GLU A 89 14.01 7.87 4.11
CA GLU A 89 13.88 8.82 2.99
C GLU A 89 13.07 8.25 1.80
N GLY A 90 13.33 6.99 1.43
CA GLY A 90 12.63 6.35 0.31
C GLY A 90 11.15 6.10 0.64
N SER A 91 10.87 5.65 1.86
CA SER A 91 9.51 5.47 2.37
C SER A 91 8.78 6.81 2.47
N ALA A 92 9.44 7.87 2.95
CA ALA A 92 8.88 9.22 2.99
C ALA A 92 8.46 9.69 1.60
N THR A 93 9.36 9.55 0.61
CA THR A 93 9.11 9.93 -0.78
C THR A 93 7.87 9.23 -1.34
N ILE A 94 7.73 7.91 -1.12
CA ILE A 94 6.60 7.13 -1.61
C ILE A 94 5.31 7.49 -0.86
N PHE A 95 5.31 7.41 0.47
CA PHE A 95 4.07 7.57 1.24
C PHE A 95 3.56 9.01 1.26
N ILE A 96 4.42 10.02 1.28
CA ILE A 96 3.98 11.41 1.14
C ILE A 96 3.28 11.59 -0.21
N GLY A 97 3.86 11.07 -1.31
CA GLY A 97 3.23 11.09 -2.62
C GLY A 97 1.86 10.41 -2.66
N LEU A 98 1.74 9.22 -2.04
CA LEU A 98 0.48 8.49 -1.92
C LEU A 98 -0.56 9.26 -1.09
N LEU A 99 -0.17 9.83 0.06
CA LEU A 99 -1.06 10.61 0.91
C LEU A 99 -1.57 11.86 0.18
N LEU A 100 -0.71 12.56 -0.56
CA LEU A 100 -1.13 13.69 -1.38
C LEU A 100 -2.10 13.27 -2.49
N ALA A 101 -1.87 12.14 -3.15
CA ALA A 101 -2.78 11.63 -4.18
C ALA A 101 -4.16 11.33 -3.60
N LEU A 102 -4.22 10.70 -2.43
CA LEU A 102 -5.46 10.46 -1.69
C LEU A 102 -6.16 11.76 -1.29
N LEU A 103 -5.38 12.80 -0.93
CA LEU A 103 -5.92 14.12 -0.59
C LEU A 103 -6.60 14.77 -1.77
N VAL A 104 -5.98 14.71 -2.94
CA VAL A 104 -6.55 15.24 -4.18
C VAL A 104 -7.76 14.41 -4.63
N ALA A 105 -7.69 13.09 -4.52
CA ALA A 105 -8.79 12.19 -4.89
C ALA A 105 -10.00 12.25 -3.93
N SER A 106 -9.84 12.85 -2.75
CA SER A 106 -10.89 12.99 -1.72
C SER A 106 -11.57 11.69 -1.29
N LYS A 107 -10.91 10.53 -1.44
CA LYS A 107 -11.42 9.20 -1.06
C LYS A 107 -11.30 8.92 0.45
N TYR A 108 -11.84 9.81 1.28
CA TYR A 108 -11.85 9.70 2.76
C TYR A 108 -13.19 9.22 3.28
N ASP A 109 -13.62 8.08 2.79
CA ASP A 109 -15.04 7.71 2.85
C ASP A 109 -15.41 7.14 4.23
N ASN A 110 -14.41 6.68 4.98
CA ASN A 110 -14.61 6.01 6.26
C ASN A 110 -13.73 6.56 7.40
N LEU A 111 -14.22 6.39 8.64
CA LEU A 111 -13.57 6.92 9.85
C LEU A 111 -12.19 6.28 10.10
N ALA A 112 -12.03 4.99 9.80
CA ALA A 112 -10.76 4.30 10.00
C ALA A 112 -9.67 4.89 9.10
N PHE A 113 -9.96 5.06 7.82
CA PHE A 113 -9.08 5.66 6.83
C PHE A 113 -8.76 7.11 7.16
N ARG A 114 -9.76 7.91 7.56
CA ARG A 114 -9.53 9.29 8.05
C ARG A 114 -8.55 9.34 9.21
N LEU A 115 -8.73 8.50 10.23
CA LEU A 115 -7.83 8.48 11.38
C LEU A 115 -6.40 8.05 10.99
N GLY A 116 -6.28 6.98 10.20
CA GLY A 116 -4.97 6.53 9.71
C GLY A 116 -4.27 7.60 8.87
N PHE A 117 -5.01 8.27 8.00
CA PHE A 117 -4.53 9.38 7.17
C PHE A 117 -4.10 10.58 8.02
N VAL A 118 -4.89 11.00 9.00
CA VAL A 118 -4.55 12.13 9.89
C VAL A 118 -3.28 11.82 10.68
N VAL A 119 -3.14 10.59 11.18
CA VAL A 119 -1.92 10.19 11.90
C VAL A 119 -0.71 10.20 10.96
N ALA A 120 -0.77 9.50 9.83
CA ALA A 120 0.34 9.43 8.88
C ALA A 120 0.68 10.82 8.27
N GLY A 121 -0.34 11.62 7.97
CA GLY A 121 -0.20 13.00 7.49
C GLY A 121 0.43 13.92 8.54
N GLY A 122 0.06 13.76 9.82
CA GLY A 122 0.71 14.48 10.93
C GLY A 122 2.20 14.16 11.02
N PHE A 123 2.57 12.88 10.92
CA PHE A 123 3.99 12.48 10.84
C PHE A 123 4.69 13.00 9.57
N SER A 124 3.97 13.11 8.45
CA SER A 124 4.51 13.69 7.22
C SER A 124 4.86 15.16 7.40
N ILE A 125 3.95 15.94 7.98
CA ILE A 125 4.19 17.35 8.31
C ILE A 125 5.36 17.46 9.28
N LEU A 126 5.38 16.62 10.32
CA LEU A 126 6.46 16.60 11.30
C LEU A 126 7.81 16.31 10.63
N ALA A 127 7.88 15.29 9.77
CA ALA A 127 9.11 14.94 9.04
C ALA A 127 9.61 16.12 8.18
N VAL A 128 8.71 16.79 7.45
CA VAL A 128 9.05 17.96 6.62
C VAL A 128 9.56 19.13 7.49
N VAL A 129 8.85 19.45 8.58
CA VAL A 129 9.21 20.57 9.47
C VAL A 129 10.50 20.28 10.25
N SER A 130 10.75 19.03 10.61
CA SER A 130 12.00 18.59 11.24
C SER A 130 13.19 18.57 10.27
N GLY A 131 12.97 18.80 8.97
CA GLY A 131 14.01 18.79 7.95
C GLY A 131 14.51 17.39 7.61
N ASN A 132 13.68 16.36 7.82
CA ASN A 132 14.04 14.99 7.46
C ASN A 132 14.18 14.88 5.93
N PRO A 133 15.16 14.10 5.44
CA PRO A 133 15.40 13.98 4.01
C PRO A 133 14.23 13.25 3.32
N PHE A 134 13.74 13.85 2.23
CA PHE A 134 12.81 13.24 1.29
C PHE A 134 12.95 13.90 -0.08
N HIS A 135 12.64 13.16 -1.15
CA HIS A 135 12.71 13.69 -2.50
C HIS A 135 11.36 14.29 -2.92
N GLY A 136 11.20 15.60 -2.80
CA GLY A 136 9.95 16.29 -3.16
C GLY A 136 9.49 16.06 -4.61
N ILE A 137 10.42 16.04 -5.57
CA ILE A 137 10.11 15.71 -6.98
C ILE A 137 9.62 14.27 -7.11
N GLY A 138 10.29 13.33 -6.42
CA GLY A 138 9.88 11.93 -6.38
C GLY A 138 8.48 11.75 -5.79
N ALA A 139 8.19 12.43 -4.67
CA ALA A 139 6.87 12.42 -4.04
C ALA A 139 5.79 12.98 -4.98
N MET A 140 6.10 14.05 -5.73
CA MET A 140 5.20 14.57 -6.76
C MET A 140 4.95 13.57 -7.89
N MET A 141 6.00 12.90 -8.39
CA MET A 141 5.83 11.87 -9.42
C MET A 141 4.96 10.72 -8.93
N VAL A 142 5.18 10.25 -7.70
CA VAL A 142 4.33 9.24 -7.05
C VAL A 142 2.88 9.73 -6.93
N MET A 143 2.68 10.98 -6.52
CA MET A 143 1.34 11.58 -6.40
C MET A 143 0.61 11.58 -7.75
N MET A 144 1.26 12.08 -8.82
CA MET A 144 0.67 12.12 -10.15
C MET A 144 0.35 10.72 -10.68
N ALA A 145 1.28 9.78 -10.50
CA ALA A 145 1.09 8.40 -10.94
C ALA A 145 -0.06 7.70 -10.21
N ALA A 146 -0.13 7.85 -8.88
CA ALA A 146 -1.21 7.30 -8.07
C ALA A 146 -2.56 7.91 -8.44
N PHE A 147 -2.63 9.23 -8.65
CA PHE A 147 -3.85 9.89 -9.10
C PHE A 147 -4.27 9.44 -10.50
N ALA A 148 -3.31 9.29 -11.43
CA ALA A 148 -3.60 8.78 -12.78
C ALA A 148 -4.15 7.35 -12.75
N ASP A 149 -3.55 6.47 -11.95
CA ASP A 149 -4.06 5.11 -11.75
C ASP A 149 -5.47 5.11 -11.15
N GLU A 150 -5.77 6.03 -10.23
CA GLU A 150 -7.11 6.15 -9.67
C GLU A 150 -8.16 6.47 -10.75
N VAL A 151 -7.86 7.47 -11.59
CA VAL A 151 -8.73 7.86 -12.72
C VAL A 151 -8.89 6.72 -13.74
N ILE A 152 -7.84 5.92 -13.94
CA ILE A 152 -7.85 4.80 -14.87
C ILE A 152 -8.60 3.61 -14.29
N SER A 153 -8.42 3.31 -13.01
CA SER A 153 -9.12 2.24 -12.30
C SER A 153 -10.63 2.49 -12.31
N ASP A 154 -11.06 3.73 -12.04
CA ASP A 154 -12.48 4.13 -12.12
C ASP A 154 -13.07 3.93 -13.53
N ARG A 155 -12.26 4.05 -14.59
CA ARG A 155 -12.67 3.72 -15.97
C ARG A 155 -12.74 2.21 -16.19
N GLY A 156 -11.76 1.46 -15.66
CA GLY A 156 -11.75 0.00 -15.69
C GLY A 156 -12.97 -0.62 -15.03
N ASP A 157 -13.47 -0.01 -13.94
CA ASP A 157 -14.69 -0.44 -13.25
C ASP A 157 -15.96 -0.32 -14.08
N ARG A 158 -15.99 0.60 -15.05
CA ARG A 158 -17.12 0.79 -15.96
C ARG A 158 -17.02 -0.10 -17.21
N MET A 159 -15.89 -0.78 -17.42
CA MET A 159 -15.69 -1.69 -18.55
C MET A 159 -16.27 -3.07 -18.25
N ARG A 160 -16.60 -3.80 -19.33
CA ARG A 160 -16.98 -5.21 -19.20
C ARG A 160 -15.82 -6.01 -18.59
N PRO A 161 -16.09 -7.00 -17.74
CA PRO A 161 -15.06 -7.83 -17.13
C PRO A 161 -14.23 -8.52 -18.23
N GLY A 162 -12.94 -8.21 -18.26
CA GLY A 162 -11.98 -8.72 -19.22
C GLY A 162 -10.55 -8.50 -18.75
N VAL A 163 -9.57 -8.98 -19.52
CA VAL A 163 -8.15 -8.87 -19.15
C VAL A 163 -7.73 -7.40 -18.98
N LEU A 164 -8.25 -6.51 -19.85
CA LEU A 164 -7.98 -5.09 -19.77
C LEU A 164 -8.57 -4.44 -18.51
N SER A 165 -9.79 -4.79 -18.11
CA SER A 165 -10.40 -4.23 -16.89
C SER A 165 -9.66 -4.68 -15.64
N ILE A 166 -9.11 -5.90 -15.62
CA ILE A 166 -8.28 -6.40 -14.51
C ILE A 166 -6.94 -5.64 -14.49
N PHE A 167 -6.30 -5.49 -15.65
CA PHE A 167 -5.02 -4.78 -15.74
C PHE A 167 -5.10 -3.32 -15.30
N LEU A 168 -6.18 -2.61 -15.64
CA LEU A 168 -6.37 -1.20 -15.25
C LEU A 168 -6.62 -1.03 -13.74
N ARG A 169 -7.12 -2.07 -13.05
CA ARG A 169 -7.31 -2.06 -11.59
C ARG A 169 -6.03 -2.31 -10.82
N GLU A 170 -5.03 -2.91 -11.45
CA GLU A 170 -3.74 -3.32 -10.87
C GLU A 170 -2.71 -2.18 -10.80
N ARG A 171 -3.14 -0.92 -10.83
CA ARG A 171 -2.30 0.28 -10.65
C ARG A 171 -0.96 0.25 -11.42
N PRO A 172 -1.00 0.06 -12.76
CA PRO A 172 0.21 -0.16 -13.54
C PRO A 172 1.11 1.10 -13.63
N ILE A 173 0.53 2.31 -13.62
CA ILE A 173 1.32 3.54 -13.78
C ILE A 173 2.20 3.79 -12.56
N LEU A 174 1.65 3.59 -11.36
CA LEU A 174 2.34 3.78 -10.10
C LEU A 174 3.50 2.79 -9.94
N LYS A 175 3.33 1.52 -10.37
CA LYS A 175 4.41 0.53 -10.41
C LYS A 175 5.56 1.00 -11.31
N VAL A 176 5.24 1.47 -12.51
CA VAL A 176 6.24 1.99 -13.45
C VAL A 176 6.92 3.25 -12.90
N ALA A 177 6.17 4.15 -12.27
CA ALA A 177 6.72 5.36 -11.68
C ALA A 177 7.72 5.04 -10.55
N VAL A 178 7.37 4.16 -9.61
CA VAL A 178 8.28 3.75 -8.53
C VAL A 178 9.53 3.06 -9.10
N LEU A 179 9.38 2.19 -10.10
CA LEU A 179 10.52 1.57 -10.78
C LEU A 179 11.45 2.63 -11.40
N MET A 180 10.88 3.59 -12.12
CA MET A 180 11.66 4.66 -12.76
C MET A 180 12.40 5.50 -11.72
N LEU A 181 11.78 5.79 -10.56
CA LEU A 181 12.44 6.50 -9.46
C LEU A 181 13.64 5.74 -8.90
N CYS A 182 13.59 4.40 -8.84
CA CYS A 182 14.77 3.58 -8.52
C CYS A 182 15.85 3.65 -9.61
N VAL A 183 15.46 3.58 -10.89
CA VAL A 183 16.39 3.62 -12.02
C VAL A 183 17.15 4.94 -12.11
N VAL A 184 16.49 6.06 -11.85
CA VAL A 184 17.13 7.40 -11.84
C VAL A 184 17.75 7.76 -10.49
N SER A 185 17.82 6.81 -9.55
CA SER A 185 18.41 6.98 -8.21
C SER A 185 17.77 8.07 -7.35
N ILE A 186 16.51 8.43 -7.61
CA ILE A 186 15.70 9.23 -6.67
C ILE A 186 15.27 8.35 -5.49
N LEU A 187 15.02 7.07 -5.72
CA LEU A 187 14.94 6.11 -4.62
C LEU A 187 16.30 5.44 -4.45
N PRO A 188 16.87 5.38 -3.22
CA PRO A 188 18.26 4.99 -3.03
C PRO A 188 18.57 3.54 -3.43
N THR A 189 17.56 2.68 -3.48
CA THR A 189 17.75 1.25 -3.77
C THR A 189 16.51 0.64 -4.43
N TYR A 190 16.70 -0.47 -5.15
CA TYR A 190 15.61 -1.26 -5.72
C TYR A 190 14.77 -1.99 -4.65
N LEU A 191 15.23 -2.01 -3.39
CA LEU A 191 14.44 -2.52 -2.27
C LEU A 191 13.06 -1.85 -2.19
N TYR A 192 12.97 -0.55 -2.44
CA TYR A 192 11.71 0.18 -2.39
C TYR A 192 10.72 -0.27 -3.45
N PHE A 193 11.21 -0.61 -4.66
CA PHE A 193 10.35 -1.17 -5.69
C PHE A 193 9.81 -2.55 -5.29
N ILE A 194 10.67 -3.42 -4.75
CA ILE A 194 10.26 -4.76 -4.30
C ILE A 194 9.29 -4.66 -3.12
N ALA A 195 9.56 -3.78 -2.15
CA ALA A 195 8.69 -3.51 -1.02
C ALA A 195 7.34 -2.92 -1.48
N PHE A 196 7.36 -2.00 -2.44
CA PHE A 196 6.16 -1.44 -3.05
C PHE A 196 5.32 -2.49 -3.77
N LEU A 197 5.94 -3.41 -4.52
CA LEU A 197 5.22 -4.56 -5.07
C LEU A 197 4.61 -5.42 -3.96
N GLY A 198 5.31 -5.62 -2.84
CA GLY A 198 4.77 -6.34 -1.68
C GLY A 198 3.57 -5.64 -1.04
N PHE A 199 3.60 -4.30 -0.95
CA PHE A 199 2.45 -3.50 -0.53
C PHE A 199 1.25 -3.76 -1.45
N ASP A 200 1.45 -3.70 -2.76
CA ASP A 200 0.39 -3.86 -3.75
C ASP A 200 -0.17 -5.29 -3.80
N THR A 201 0.68 -6.33 -3.75
CA THR A 201 0.20 -7.72 -3.69
C THR A 201 -0.50 -8.03 -2.37
N GLY A 202 -0.03 -7.45 -1.26
CA GLY A 202 -0.69 -7.55 0.04
C GLY A 202 -2.07 -6.89 0.04
N TYR A 203 -2.20 -5.74 -0.63
CA TYR A 203 -3.48 -5.07 -0.86
C TYR A 203 -4.43 -5.97 -1.65
N SER A 204 -4.02 -6.45 -2.83
CA SER A 204 -4.86 -7.32 -3.69
C SER A 204 -5.19 -8.66 -3.03
N PHE A 205 -4.30 -9.21 -2.20
CA PHE A 205 -4.57 -10.41 -1.42
C PHE A 205 -5.78 -10.24 -0.51
N VAL A 206 -5.82 -9.15 0.27
CA VAL A 206 -6.92 -8.89 1.21
C VAL A 206 -8.22 -8.61 0.47
N GLU A 207 -8.16 -7.93 -0.68
CA GLU A 207 -9.31 -7.74 -1.55
C GLU A 207 -9.92 -9.09 -1.98
N GLN A 208 -9.10 -10.00 -2.48
CA GLN A 208 -9.57 -11.29 -2.97
C GLN A 208 -10.16 -12.17 -1.87
N ILE A 209 -9.57 -12.16 -0.67
CA ILE A 209 -10.14 -12.87 0.48
C ILE A 209 -11.48 -12.24 0.91
N SER A 210 -11.58 -10.91 0.90
CA SER A 210 -12.81 -10.21 1.26
C SER A 210 -13.94 -10.55 0.29
N LEU A 211 -13.65 -10.56 -1.02
CA LEU A 211 -14.60 -10.94 -2.06
C LEU A 211 -14.98 -12.42 -2.01
N SER A 212 -14.06 -13.32 -1.65
CA SER A 212 -14.36 -14.74 -1.49
C SER A 212 -15.15 -15.08 -0.22
N GLY A 213 -15.41 -14.10 0.64
CA GLY A 213 -16.12 -14.28 1.92
C GLY A 213 -15.24 -14.88 3.03
N GLY A 214 -13.92 -14.76 2.92
CA GLY A 214 -12.95 -15.27 3.90
C GLY A 214 -12.75 -14.35 5.11
N ILE A 215 -13.05 -13.05 4.99
CA ILE A 215 -12.96 -12.08 6.09
C ILE A 215 -14.35 -11.86 6.69
N GLY A 216 -14.68 -12.67 7.71
CA GLY A 216 -15.89 -12.51 8.52
C GLY A 216 -17.22 -12.74 7.79
N HIS A 217 -18.30 -12.87 8.57
CA HIS A 217 -19.64 -12.97 8.01
C HIS A 217 -20.16 -11.60 7.58
N ARG A 218 -20.72 -11.50 6.36
CA ARG A 218 -21.57 -10.36 5.99
C ARG A 218 -22.69 -10.29 7.02
N LYS A 219 -22.74 -9.21 7.79
CA LYS A 219 -23.91 -8.96 8.63
C LYS A 219 -25.08 -8.63 7.69
N PRO A 220 -26.25 -9.27 7.84
CA PRO A 220 -27.44 -8.96 7.07
C PRO A 220 -27.88 -7.52 7.29
#